data_AF-A0A6A6XZL3-F1
#
_entry.id   AF-A0A6A6XZL3-F1
#
_cell.length_a   1.000
_cell.length_b   1.000
_cell.length_c   1.000
_cell.angle_alpha   90.00
_cell.angle_beta   90.00
_cell.angle_gamma   90.00
#
_symmetry.space_group_name_H-M   'P 1'
#
loop_
_entity.id
_entity.type
_entity.pdbx_description
1 polymer ?
#
loop_
_entity_poly.entity_id
_entity_poly.type
_entity_poly.pdbx_seq_one_letter_code
_entity_poly.pdbx_strand_id
1 'polypeptide(L)'
;MSYVKTRGIKVTHNGIDFMYSGNGLLRLGYKFDGDTVTHARHYKTGTVMKVYKAASKKPRNWWRAQCAFRGVPEDGENEMLWKLKGAAPNVVLPELVELEKEAKARWDANHDAAVKREKARREKAKRKLVDEKVRALKAALLDGESGQEALVYKSDWDAVEEAAESLGLVVEGFNWAQLRRDFPCDQYYALCIVVGTSERAVDAQLAVLRQEEQDLIEVKEKAAREREQAEKLREQAEREEQARRVAAVAKESEKNGTWDVTGTWKIFSDAIEEQYPVCEGWMRFETQNKAVKAKDATASTGQKRKRQDDSGDEDDDEWA
;
A
#
# COMPACT_ATOMS: atom_id res chain seq x y z
N MET A 1 -6.10 -10.27 -12.66
CA MET A 1 -5.80 -10.34 -14.12
C MET A 1 -4.43 -9.71 -14.35
N SER A 2 -3.45 -10.46 -14.86
CA SER A 2 -2.20 -9.80 -15.28
C SER A 2 -2.44 -9.09 -16.61
N TYR A 3 -1.93 -7.88 -16.75
CA TYR A 3 -1.97 -7.18 -18.02
C TYR A 3 -0.90 -7.76 -18.95
N VAL A 4 -1.31 -8.40 -20.03
CA VAL A 4 -0.40 -8.78 -21.11
C VAL A 4 -0.03 -7.49 -21.83
N LYS A 5 1.23 -7.06 -21.69
CA LYS A 5 1.72 -5.81 -22.28
C LYS A 5 1.96 -6.02 -23.78
N THR A 6 0.93 -5.87 -24.60
CA THR A 6 1.09 -5.87 -26.06
C THR A 6 1.74 -4.55 -26.48
N ARG A 7 2.85 -4.61 -27.23
CA ARG A 7 3.43 -3.40 -27.85
C ARG A 7 2.44 -2.87 -28.89
N GLY A 8 2.37 -1.54 -29.02
CA GLY A 8 1.55 -0.90 -30.05
C GLY A 8 2.01 -1.27 -31.46
N ILE A 9 1.09 -1.28 -32.42
CA ILE A 9 1.40 -1.55 -33.83
C ILE A 9 1.73 -0.24 -34.53
N LYS A 10 2.92 -0.18 -35.13
CA LYS A 10 3.31 0.95 -35.97
C LYS A 10 2.72 0.77 -37.37
N VAL A 11 2.03 1.79 -37.86
CA VAL A 11 1.55 1.87 -39.25
C VAL A 11 1.99 3.21 -39.84
N THR A 12 2.27 3.22 -41.14
CA THR A 12 2.79 4.41 -41.83
C THR A 12 1.82 4.79 -42.95
N HIS A 13 1.49 6.08 -43.03
CA HIS A 13 0.62 6.64 -44.05
C HIS A 13 1.27 7.92 -44.59
N ASN A 14 1.48 8.02 -45.91
CA ASN A 14 2.14 9.16 -46.55
C ASN A 14 3.47 9.58 -45.90
N GLY A 15 4.28 8.61 -45.47
CA GLY A 15 5.57 8.86 -44.78
C GLY A 15 5.44 9.28 -43.31
N ILE A 16 4.21 9.35 -42.78
CA ILE A 16 3.92 9.71 -41.39
C ILE A 16 3.63 8.45 -40.59
N ASP A 17 4.31 8.32 -39.45
CA ASP A 17 4.15 7.19 -38.55
C ASP A 17 3.03 7.42 -37.52
N PHE A 18 2.14 6.43 -37.46
CA PHE A 18 1.08 6.28 -36.48
C PHE A 18 1.31 5.01 -35.64
N MET A 19 0.80 5.02 -34.41
CA MET A 19 0.87 3.90 -33.48
C MET A 19 -0.52 3.52 -33.01
N TYR A 20 -0.93 2.28 -33.22
CA TYR A 20 -2.16 1.72 -32.70
C TYR A 20 -1.91 1.07 -31.33
N SER A 21 -2.63 1.50 -30.29
CA SER A 21 -2.44 1.01 -28.90
C SER A 21 -3.63 0.22 -28.34
N GLY A 22 -4.49 -0.33 -29.21
CA GLY A 22 -5.72 -1.04 -28.83
C GLY A 22 -6.94 -0.12 -28.67
N ASN A 23 -6.71 1.18 -28.45
CA ASN A 23 -7.78 2.18 -28.26
C ASN A 23 -7.76 3.28 -29.34
N GLY A 24 -7.33 2.92 -30.55
CA GLY A 24 -7.25 3.80 -31.71
C GLY A 24 -5.84 4.17 -32.13
N LEU A 25 -5.75 4.83 -33.29
CA LEU A 25 -4.50 5.35 -33.82
C LEU A 25 -4.01 6.56 -33.02
N LEU A 26 -2.69 6.61 -32.81
CA LEU A 26 -1.97 7.69 -32.15
C LEU A 26 -0.94 8.28 -33.09
N ARG A 27 -0.86 9.61 -33.14
CA ARG A 27 0.25 10.33 -33.76
C ARG A 27 0.93 11.16 -32.67
N LEU A 28 2.24 11.01 -32.52
CA LEU A 28 3.02 11.69 -31.48
C LEU A 28 2.45 11.50 -30.05
N GLY A 29 1.80 10.36 -29.78
CA GLY A 29 1.16 10.04 -28.51
C GLY A 29 -0.27 10.57 -28.33
N TYR A 30 -0.84 11.26 -29.33
CA TYR A 30 -2.18 11.85 -29.26
C TYR A 30 -3.17 11.15 -30.21
N LYS A 31 -4.41 10.97 -29.74
CA LYS A 31 -5.53 10.46 -30.54
C LYS A 31 -6.15 11.56 -31.38
N PHE A 32 -6.92 11.17 -32.39
CA PHE A 32 -7.82 12.09 -33.05
C PHE A 32 -8.82 12.67 -32.06
N ASP A 33 -9.02 13.99 -32.15
CA ASP A 33 -10.02 14.72 -31.38
C ASP A 33 -11.02 15.32 -32.37
N GLY A 34 -12.24 14.78 -32.35
CA GLY A 34 -13.34 15.22 -33.19
C GLY A 34 -13.94 16.54 -32.71
N ASP A 35 -14.03 16.76 -31.40
CA ASP A 35 -14.83 17.84 -30.79
C ASP A 35 -14.11 19.20 -30.72
N THR A 36 -13.15 19.40 -31.62
CA THR A 36 -12.26 20.56 -31.61
C THR A 36 -12.97 21.86 -32.00
N VAL A 37 -14.04 21.80 -32.81
CA VAL A 37 -14.79 22.98 -33.28
C VAL A 37 -15.98 23.26 -32.38
N THR A 38 -16.15 24.52 -31.96
CA THR A 38 -17.32 24.88 -31.15
C THR A 38 -18.33 25.82 -31.79
N HIS A 39 -17.93 26.90 -32.45
CA HIS A 39 -18.94 27.81 -33.04
C HIS A 39 -18.42 28.49 -34.30
N ALA A 40 -19.29 28.70 -35.29
CA ALA A 40 -19.03 29.60 -36.40
C ALA A 40 -19.21 31.06 -35.94
N ARG A 41 -18.15 31.88 -35.95
CA ARG A 41 -18.27 33.34 -35.85
C ARG A 41 -18.44 33.93 -37.25
N HIS A 42 -19.55 34.64 -37.44
CA HIS A 42 -19.75 35.51 -38.59
C HIS A 42 -19.04 36.84 -38.33
N TYR A 43 -18.14 37.24 -39.23
CA TYR A 43 -17.61 38.61 -39.27
C TYR A 43 -18.39 39.44 -40.30
N LYS A 44 -18.43 40.77 -40.11
CA LYS A 44 -19.18 41.73 -40.96
C LYS A 44 -18.80 41.69 -42.46
N THR A 45 -17.70 41.03 -42.81
CA THR A 45 -17.18 40.82 -44.17
C THR A 45 -17.65 39.51 -44.83
N GLY A 46 -18.64 38.81 -44.27
CA GLY A 46 -19.21 37.59 -44.87
C GLY A 46 -18.34 36.33 -44.73
N THR A 47 -17.15 36.44 -44.13
CA THR A 47 -16.29 35.28 -43.86
C THR A 47 -16.70 34.60 -42.56
N VAL A 48 -17.15 33.35 -42.65
CA VAL A 48 -17.46 32.51 -41.49
C VAL A 48 -16.17 31.86 -40.99
N MET A 49 -15.69 32.25 -39.82
CA MET A 49 -14.60 31.53 -39.15
C MET A 49 -15.17 30.55 -38.13
N LYS A 50 -14.81 29.27 -38.26
CA LYS A 50 -15.03 28.29 -37.19
C LYS A 50 -14.05 28.56 -36.04
N VAL A 51 -14.58 28.79 -34.85
CA VAL A 51 -13.87 29.05 -33.60
C VAL A 51 -13.80 27.74 -32.80
N TYR A 52 -12.58 27.27 -32.60
CA TYR A 52 -12.24 26.07 -31.84
C TYR A 52 -12.28 26.37 -30.32
N LYS A 53 -12.85 25.48 -29.49
CA LYS A 53 -12.95 25.70 -28.02
C LYS A 53 -11.54 25.74 -27.44
N ALA A 54 -11.21 26.79 -26.71
CA ALA A 54 -10.01 26.86 -25.86
C ALA A 54 -8.72 26.26 -26.48
N ALA A 55 -8.44 26.57 -27.75
CA ALA A 55 -7.24 26.15 -28.47
C ALA A 55 -5.91 26.62 -27.84
N SER A 56 -5.97 27.50 -26.84
CA SER A 56 -4.81 28.20 -26.29
C SER A 56 -3.93 27.41 -25.30
N LYS A 57 -4.24 26.13 -24.99
CA LYS A 57 -3.45 25.33 -24.03
C LYS A 57 -2.99 23.95 -24.52
N LYS A 58 -3.19 23.59 -25.79
CA LYS A 58 -2.75 22.28 -26.31
C LYS A 58 -1.30 22.35 -26.82
N PRO A 59 -0.46 21.32 -26.58
CA PRO A 59 0.94 21.31 -26.99
C PRO A 59 1.08 21.22 -28.53
N ARG A 60 2.21 21.67 -29.06
CA ARG A 60 2.51 21.66 -30.51
C ARG A 60 2.31 20.28 -31.16
N ASN A 61 2.75 19.22 -30.49
CA ASN A 61 2.63 17.85 -31.01
C ASN A 61 1.17 17.37 -31.10
N TRP A 62 0.29 17.87 -30.23
CA TRP A 62 -1.14 17.57 -30.33
C TRP A 62 -1.73 18.18 -31.60
N TRP A 63 -1.37 19.43 -31.93
CA TRP A 63 -1.81 20.09 -33.16
C TRP A 63 -1.30 19.37 -34.41
N ARG A 64 -0.02 19.00 -34.43
CA ARG A 64 0.55 18.19 -35.52
C ARG A 64 -0.18 16.87 -35.70
N ALA A 65 -0.51 16.18 -34.62
CA ALA A 65 -1.31 14.96 -34.67
C ALA A 65 -2.69 15.22 -35.32
N GLN A 66 -3.37 16.29 -34.92
CA GLN A 66 -4.66 16.67 -35.49
C GLN A 66 -4.58 17.03 -36.99
N CYS A 67 -3.49 17.66 -37.45
CA CYS A 67 -3.22 17.90 -38.86
C CYS A 67 -3.08 16.59 -39.64
N ALA A 68 -2.25 15.68 -39.12
CA ALA A 68 -1.98 14.39 -39.74
C ALA A 68 -3.25 13.56 -39.95
N PHE A 69 -4.11 13.48 -38.92
CA PHE A 69 -5.39 12.76 -39.03
C PHE A 69 -6.35 13.33 -40.09
N ARG A 70 -6.22 14.62 -40.40
CA ARG A 70 -7.04 15.34 -41.38
C ARG A 70 -6.36 15.49 -42.75
N GLY A 71 -5.14 14.97 -42.91
CA GLY A 71 -4.40 15.04 -44.18
C GLY A 71 -3.84 16.41 -44.54
N VAL A 72 -3.59 17.26 -43.55
CA VAL A 72 -3.07 18.63 -43.76
C VAL A 72 -1.61 18.71 -43.33
N PRO A 73 -0.76 19.54 -43.96
CA PRO A 73 0.65 19.64 -43.60
C PRO A 73 0.89 19.90 -42.10
N GLU A 74 1.89 19.23 -41.52
CA GLU A 74 2.31 19.39 -40.11
C GLU A 74 3.23 20.62 -39.91
N ASP A 75 3.55 21.32 -40.99
CA ASP A 75 4.49 22.44 -41.05
C ASP A 75 3.82 23.79 -40.76
N GLY A 76 4.47 24.60 -39.93
CA GLY A 76 4.01 25.95 -39.59
C GLY A 76 4.26 26.36 -38.13
N GLU A 77 4.08 27.65 -37.88
CA GLU A 77 3.99 28.23 -36.53
C GLU A 77 2.70 27.81 -35.83
N ASN A 78 2.67 27.86 -34.50
CA ASN A 78 1.52 27.42 -33.68
C ASN A 78 0.19 28.05 -34.14
N GLU A 79 0.21 29.30 -34.59
CA GLU A 79 -0.98 29.98 -35.12
C GLU A 79 -1.42 29.49 -36.50
N MET A 80 -0.52 28.98 -37.33
CA MET A 80 -0.87 28.41 -38.65
C MET A 80 -1.47 27.01 -38.51
N LEU A 81 -1.03 26.24 -37.51
CA LEU A 81 -1.67 24.98 -37.12
C LEU A 81 -3.11 25.21 -36.61
N TRP A 82 -3.39 26.36 -35.98
CA TRP A 82 -4.76 26.77 -35.61
C TRP A 82 -5.60 27.27 -36.80
N LYS A 83 -4.95 27.65 -37.90
CA LYS A 83 -5.58 28.16 -39.14
C LYS A 83 -5.97 27.04 -40.12
N LEU A 84 -6.06 25.78 -39.68
CA LEU A 84 -6.73 24.65 -40.36
C LEU A 84 -8.25 24.91 -40.55
N LYS A 85 -8.59 26.01 -41.21
CA LYS A 85 -9.94 26.57 -41.40
C LYS A 85 -10.67 26.01 -42.61
N GLY A 86 -10.08 25.08 -43.36
CA GLY A 86 -10.67 24.48 -44.56
C GLY A 86 -10.93 22.97 -44.50
N ALA A 87 -10.33 22.25 -43.55
CA ALA A 87 -10.58 20.81 -43.41
C ALA A 87 -11.98 20.57 -42.82
N ALA A 88 -12.65 19.51 -43.28
CA ALA A 88 -13.95 19.13 -42.76
C ALA A 88 -13.84 18.91 -41.24
N PRO A 89 -14.64 19.62 -40.43
CA PRO A 89 -14.63 19.39 -38.98
C PRO A 89 -15.04 17.94 -38.73
N ASN A 90 -14.34 17.28 -37.80
CA ASN A 90 -14.71 15.97 -37.27
C ASN A 90 -14.52 14.79 -38.24
N VAL A 91 -13.78 14.97 -39.35
CA VAL A 91 -13.51 13.90 -40.32
C VAL A 91 -12.06 13.47 -40.24
N VAL A 92 -11.84 12.18 -39.96
CA VAL A 92 -10.55 11.49 -40.16
C VAL A 92 -10.44 11.11 -41.63
N LEU A 93 -9.24 11.16 -42.21
CA LEU A 93 -9.00 10.65 -43.56
C LEU A 93 -9.53 9.21 -43.69
N PRO A 94 -10.29 8.87 -44.75
CA PRO A 94 -10.82 7.53 -44.96
C PRO A 94 -9.71 6.46 -44.97
N GLU A 95 -8.57 6.80 -45.54
CA GLU A 95 -7.39 5.93 -45.61
C GLU A 95 -6.84 5.59 -44.21
N LEU A 96 -6.89 6.55 -43.27
CA LEU A 96 -6.47 6.31 -41.88
C LEU A 96 -7.50 5.46 -41.12
N VAL A 97 -8.78 5.54 -41.47
CA VAL A 97 -9.82 4.67 -40.90
C VAL A 97 -9.63 3.22 -41.34
N GLU A 98 -9.31 2.99 -42.62
CA GLU A 98 -8.99 1.64 -43.10
C GLU A 98 -7.69 1.11 -42.48
N LEU A 99 -6.65 1.94 -42.39
CA LEU A 99 -5.41 1.59 -41.68
C LEU A 99 -5.65 1.29 -40.20
N GLU A 100 -6.57 1.99 -39.55
CA GLU A 100 -6.95 1.69 -38.17
C GLU A 100 -7.59 0.31 -38.05
N LYS A 101 -8.48 -0.07 -38.98
CA LYS A 101 -9.09 -1.41 -39.00
C LYS A 101 -8.04 -2.50 -39.21
N GLU A 102 -7.11 -2.30 -40.13
CA GLU A 102 -6.02 -3.25 -40.35
C GLU A 102 -5.08 -3.35 -39.13
N ALA A 103 -4.71 -2.21 -38.55
CA ALA A 103 -3.88 -2.15 -37.36
C ALA A 103 -4.58 -2.82 -36.17
N LYS A 104 -5.89 -2.62 -36.04
CA LYS A 104 -6.73 -3.28 -35.04
C LYS A 104 -6.71 -4.78 -35.22
N ALA A 105 -6.99 -5.30 -36.41
CA ALA A 105 -6.99 -6.73 -36.67
C ALA A 105 -5.63 -7.38 -36.35
N ARG A 106 -4.52 -6.72 -36.72
CA ARG A 106 -3.17 -7.19 -36.38
C ARG A 106 -2.91 -7.11 -34.87
N TRP A 107 -3.42 -6.10 -34.18
CA TRP A 107 -3.21 -5.90 -32.74
C TRP A 107 -3.99 -6.94 -31.95
N ASP A 108 -5.24 -7.19 -32.32
CA ASP A 108 -6.10 -8.23 -31.74
C ASP A 108 -5.43 -9.61 -31.92
N ALA A 109 -4.98 -9.94 -33.14
CA ALA A 109 -4.29 -11.20 -33.39
C ALA A 109 -3.00 -11.37 -32.56
N ASN A 110 -2.20 -10.30 -32.43
CA ASN A 110 -0.99 -10.31 -31.61
C ASN A 110 -1.30 -10.42 -30.11
N HIS A 111 -2.35 -9.72 -29.65
CA HIS A 111 -2.80 -9.77 -28.27
C HIS A 111 -3.29 -11.16 -27.92
N ASP A 112 -4.15 -11.76 -28.74
CA ASP A 112 -4.67 -13.11 -28.54
C ASP A 112 -3.55 -14.16 -28.54
N ALA A 113 -2.59 -14.04 -29.47
CA ALA A 113 -1.42 -14.90 -29.48
C ALA A 113 -0.58 -14.75 -28.21
N ALA A 114 -0.40 -13.52 -27.72
CA ALA A 114 0.33 -13.24 -26.48
C ALA A 114 -0.40 -13.78 -25.24
N VAL A 115 -1.73 -13.62 -25.17
CA VAL A 115 -2.58 -14.17 -24.12
C VAL A 115 -2.50 -15.70 -24.09
N LYS A 116 -2.60 -16.35 -25.26
CA LYS A 116 -2.45 -17.81 -25.38
C LYS A 116 -1.07 -18.29 -24.92
N ARG A 117 0.01 -17.60 -25.32
CA ARG A 117 1.39 -17.92 -24.89
C ARG A 117 1.54 -17.76 -23.38
N GLU A 118 1.01 -16.69 -22.81
CA GLU A 118 1.08 -16.44 -21.37
C GLU A 118 0.29 -17.49 -20.58
N LYS A 119 -0.90 -17.86 -21.06
CA LYS A 119 -1.69 -18.95 -20.48
C LYS A 119 -0.92 -20.28 -20.52
N ALA A 120 -0.36 -20.64 -21.67
CA ALA A 120 0.45 -21.85 -21.81
C ALA A 120 1.70 -21.84 -20.92
N ARG A 121 2.35 -20.67 -20.76
CA ARG A 121 3.50 -20.50 -19.86
C ARG A 121 3.10 -20.75 -18.41
N ARG A 122 1.96 -20.23 -17.97
CA ARG A 122 1.42 -20.46 -16.61
C ARG A 122 1.04 -21.90 -16.37
N GLU A 123 0.35 -22.53 -17.32
CA GLU A 123 0.01 -23.94 -17.23
C GLU A 123 1.28 -24.81 -17.14
N LYS A 124 2.31 -24.49 -17.94
CA LYS A 124 3.61 -25.18 -17.84
C LYS A 124 4.29 -24.96 -16.50
N ALA A 125 4.28 -23.74 -15.96
CA ALA A 125 4.84 -23.44 -14.65
C ALA A 125 4.09 -24.16 -13.52
N LYS A 126 2.75 -24.16 -13.58
CA LYS A 126 1.89 -24.91 -12.66
C LYS A 126 2.19 -26.40 -12.69
N ARG A 127 2.26 -27.01 -13.88
CA ARG A 127 2.61 -28.43 -14.04
C ARG A 127 3.98 -28.76 -13.45
N LYS A 128 5.00 -27.93 -13.71
CA LYS A 128 6.33 -28.11 -13.10
C LYS A 128 6.27 -28.11 -11.58
N LEU A 129 5.49 -27.20 -10.99
CA LEU A 129 5.31 -27.13 -9.54
C LEU A 129 4.60 -28.39 -9.02
N VAL A 130 3.53 -28.84 -9.68
CA VAL A 130 2.85 -30.10 -9.35
C VAL A 130 3.83 -31.27 -9.43
N ASP A 131 4.60 -31.42 -10.52
CA ASP A 131 5.57 -32.51 -10.71
C ASP A 131 6.68 -32.52 -9.65
N GLU A 132 7.06 -31.35 -9.13
CA GLU A 132 8.00 -31.22 -8.02
C GLU A 132 7.38 -31.68 -6.70
N LYS A 133 6.15 -31.23 -6.40
CA LYS A 133 5.40 -31.66 -5.20
C LYS A 133 5.09 -33.15 -5.24
N VAL A 134 4.73 -33.72 -6.39
CA VAL A 134 4.51 -35.16 -6.56
C VAL A 134 5.77 -35.94 -6.20
N ARG A 135 6.94 -35.51 -6.70
CA ARG A 135 8.22 -36.15 -6.36
C ARG A 135 8.52 -36.07 -4.86
N ALA A 136 8.29 -34.91 -4.24
CA ALA A 136 8.50 -34.74 -2.80
C ALA A 136 7.55 -35.62 -1.97
N LEU A 137 6.25 -35.63 -2.29
CA LEU A 137 5.25 -36.44 -1.60
C LEU A 137 5.51 -37.94 -1.76
N LYS A 138 5.90 -38.38 -2.97
CA LYS A 138 6.23 -39.78 -3.22
C LYS A 138 7.42 -40.23 -2.37
N ALA A 139 8.50 -39.44 -2.36
CA ALA A 139 9.68 -39.74 -1.54
C ALA A 139 9.37 -39.76 -0.03
N ALA A 140 8.50 -38.87 0.42
CA ALA A 140 8.23 -38.70 1.84
C ALA A 140 7.13 -39.62 2.39
N LEU A 141 6.17 -40.08 1.58
CA LEU A 141 5.02 -40.86 2.06
C LEU A 141 4.90 -42.26 1.43
N LEU A 142 5.48 -42.48 0.25
CA LEU A 142 5.27 -43.73 -0.52
C LEU A 142 6.53 -44.58 -0.67
N ASP A 143 7.73 -43.99 -0.63
CA ASP A 143 8.99 -44.72 -0.84
C ASP A 143 9.40 -45.57 0.39
N GLY A 144 8.55 -45.67 1.43
CA GLY A 144 8.65 -46.66 2.53
C GLY A 144 9.80 -46.44 3.52
N GLU A 145 10.80 -45.64 3.17
CA GLU A 145 11.98 -45.36 4.00
C GLU A 145 11.73 -44.31 5.09
N SER A 146 10.74 -43.43 4.91
CA SER A 146 10.48 -42.30 5.82
C SER A 146 9.71 -42.70 7.08
N GLY A 147 8.91 -43.77 7.03
CA GLY A 147 7.97 -44.15 8.10
C GLY A 147 6.90 -43.09 8.41
N GLN A 148 6.82 -42.00 7.63
CA GLN A 148 5.87 -40.92 7.83
C GLN A 148 4.54 -41.26 7.16
N GLU A 149 3.45 -41.18 7.92
CA GLU A 149 2.10 -41.43 7.39
C GLU A 149 1.37 -40.16 6.97
N ALA A 150 1.83 -38.98 7.44
CA ALA A 150 1.27 -37.67 7.13
C ALA A 150 2.32 -36.55 7.14
N LEU A 151 2.05 -35.48 6.38
CA LEU A 151 2.85 -34.27 6.23
C LEU A 151 1.99 -33.02 6.38
N VAL A 152 2.58 -31.94 6.88
CA VAL A 152 1.91 -30.66 7.11
C VAL A 152 2.60 -29.53 6.36
N TYR A 153 1.87 -28.81 5.52
CA TYR A 153 2.34 -27.66 4.75
C TYR A 153 1.71 -26.37 5.28
N LYS A 154 2.50 -25.53 5.98
CA LYS A 154 2.03 -24.29 6.62
C LYS A 154 2.12 -23.03 5.73
N SER A 155 3.01 -23.01 4.74
CA SER A 155 3.27 -21.80 3.92
C SER A 155 3.60 -22.07 2.44
N ASP A 156 3.80 -23.32 2.06
CA ASP A 156 4.19 -23.73 0.70
C ASP A 156 3.27 -24.86 0.21
N TRP A 157 1.97 -24.54 0.24
CA TRP A 157 0.88 -25.45 -0.08
C TRP A 157 0.41 -25.34 -1.55
N ASP A 158 0.97 -24.41 -2.32
CA ASP A 158 0.67 -24.28 -3.74
C ASP A 158 0.94 -25.60 -4.48
N ALA A 159 -0.04 -26.05 -5.27
CA ALA A 159 -0.01 -27.30 -6.03
C ALA A 159 0.11 -28.60 -5.19
N VAL A 160 0.08 -28.53 -3.87
CA VAL A 160 0.14 -29.72 -3.00
C VAL A 160 -1.12 -30.55 -3.09
N GLU A 161 -2.31 -29.93 -3.10
CA GLU A 161 -3.60 -30.63 -3.25
C GLU A 161 -3.63 -31.44 -4.56
N GLU A 162 -3.38 -30.78 -5.69
CA GLU A 162 -3.37 -31.43 -7.01
C GLU A 162 -2.30 -32.54 -7.12
N ALA A 163 -1.12 -32.33 -6.50
CA ALA A 163 -0.09 -33.35 -6.45
C ALA A 163 -0.50 -34.57 -5.61
N ALA A 164 -1.11 -34.34 -4.45
CA ALA A 164 -1.57 -35.41 -3.56
C ALA A 164 -2.76 -36.18 -4.16
N GLU A 165 -3.71 -35.50 -4.78
CA GLU A 165 -4.80 -36.12 -5.55
C GLU A 165 -4.26 -37.03 -6.66
N SER A 166 -3.22 -36.60 -7.38
CA SER A 166 -2.60 -37.39 -8.45
C SER A 166 -1.94 -38.69 -7.95
N LEU A 167 -1.59 -38.73 -6.67
CA LEU A 167 -1.01 -39.89 -5.99
C LEU A 167 -2.04 -40.72 -5.21
N GLY A 168 -3.32 -40.30 -5.19
CA GLY A 168 -4.37 -40.96 -4.41
C GLY A 168 -4.19 -40.80 -2.90
N LEU A 169 -3.50 -39.74 -2.46
CA LEU A 169 -3.32 -39.41 -1.05
C LEU A 169 -4.53 -38.63 -0.52
N VAL A 170 -4.75 -38.70 0.79
CA VAL A 170 -5.81 -37.93 1.46
C VAL A 170 -5.28 -36.54 1.80
N VAL A 171 -6.07 -35.51 1.52
CA VAL A 171 -5.72 -34.11 1.74
C VAL A 171 -6.81 -33.42 2.52
N GLU A 172 -6.45 -32.70 3.57
CA GLU A 172 -7.37 -31.87 4.35
C GLU A 172 -6.80 -30.48 4.60
N GLY A 173 -7.65 -29.48 4.41
CA GLY A 173 -7.35 -28.09 4.69
C GLY A 173 -7.68 -27.74 6.14
N PHE A 174 -6.72 -27.21 6.87
CA PHE A 174 -6.88 -26.74 8.24
C PHE A 174 -6.56 -25.25 8.32
N ASN A 175 -7.51 -24.45 8.81
CA ASN A 175 -7.26 -23.04 9.07
C ASN A 175 -6.45 -22.92 10.36
N TRP A 176 -5.14 -22.80 10.22
CA TRP A 176 -4.25 -22.61 11.35
C TRP A 176 -4.29 -21.16 11.79
N ALA A 177 -4.62 -20.88 13.05
CA ALA A 177 -4.50 -19.52 13.59
C ALA A 177 -3.03 -19.07 13.54
N GLN A 178 -2.69 -18.26 12.51
CA GLN A 178 -1.35 -17.71 12.38
C GLN A 178 -1.21 -16.52 13.29
N LEU A 179 -0.37 -16.71 14.28
CA LEU A 179 0.00 -15.70 15.25
C LEU A 179 1.13 -14.84 14.73
N ARG A 180 0.80 -13.78 13.99
CA ARG A 180 1.75 -12.67 13.89
C ARG A 180 1.84 -11.97 15.24
N ARG A 181 3.06 -11.91 15.77
CA ARG A 181 3.41 -11.33 17.08
C ARG A 181 3.10 -9.82 17.21
N ASP A 182 2.84 -9.13 16.11
CA ASP A 182 2.96 -7.66 16.07
C ASP A 182 1.67 -6.90 15.78
N PHE A 183 0.53 -7.57 15.55
CA PHE A 183 -0.74 -6.90 15.25
C PHE A 183 -1.85 -7.30 16.24
N PRO A 184 -2.35 -6.37 17.08
CA PRO A 184 -3.34 -6.69 18.11
C PRO A 184 -4.76 -7.00 17.61
N CYS A 185 -5.05 -6.89 16.30
CA CYS A 185 -6.45 -6.81 15.84
C CYS A 185 -6.88 -7.84 14.79
N ASP A 186 -5.97 -8.54 14.11
CA ASP A 186 -6.37 -9.45 13.02
C ASP A 186 -5.78 -10.83 13.24
N GLN A 187 -6.63 -11.79 13.65
CA GLN A 187 -6.33 -13.21 13.50
C GLN A 187 -6.26 -13.51 12.00
N TYR A 188 -5.05 -13.55 11.45
CA TYR A 188 -4.86 -14.07 10.10
C TYR A 188 -4.84 -15.60 10.19
N TYR A 189 -5.90 -16.24 9.72
CA TYR A 189 -5.89 -17.67 9.47
C TYR A 189 -4.94 -17.94 8.30
N ALA A 190 -3.90 -18.74 8.53
CA ALA A 190 -3.10 -19.28 7.45
C ALA A 190 -3.64 -20.67 7.14
N LEU A 191 -4.03 -20.88 5.88
CA LEU A 191 -4.40 -22.20 5.41
C LEU A 191 -3.17 -23.11 5.50
N CYS A 192 -3.32 -24.17 6.28
CA CYS A 192 -2.40 -25.28 6.40
C CYS A 192 -3.01 -26.47 5.65
N ILE A 193 -2.21 -27.21 4.90
CA ILE A 193 -2.67 -28.43 4.23
C ILE A 193 -1.99 -29.63 4.87
N VAL A 194 -2.79 -30.61 5.28
CA VAL A 194 -2.33 -31.90 5.77
C VAL A 194 -2.51 -32.93 4.66
N VAL A 195 -1.44 -33.64 4.32
CA VAL A 195 -1.47 -34.73 3.33
C VAL A 195 -1.08 -36.02 4.00
N GLY A 196 -1.83 -37.10 3.81
CA GLY A 196 -1.52 -38.39 4.40
C GLY A 196 -1.85 -39.57 3.50
N THR A 197 -1.28 -40.72 3.84
CA THR A 197 -1.52 -42.00 3.14
C THR A 197 -2.89 -42.60 3.45
N SER A 198 -3.53 -42.18 4.54
CA SER A 198 -4.87 -42.60 4.95
C SER A 198 -5.59 -41.50 5.72
N GLU A 199 -6.93 -41.56 5.76
CA GLU A 199 -7.77 -40.64 6.55
C GLU A 199 -7.37 -40.64 8.03
N ARG A 200 -7.05 -41.81 8.60
CA ARG A 200 -6.64 -41.93 10.01
C ARG A 200 -5.36 -41.17 10.31
N ALA A 201 -4.38 -41.20 9.40
CA ALA A 201 -3.13 -40.48 9.57
C ALA A 201 -3.34 -38.96 9.49
N VAL A 202 -4.20 -38.52 8.57
CA VAL A 202 -4.60 -37.12 8.45
C VAL A 202 -5.34 -36.65 9.71
N ASP A 203 -6.32 -37.41 10.18
CA ASP A 203 -7.09 -37.10 11.40
C ASP A 203 -6.22 -37.04 12.65
N ALA A 204 -5.27 -37.97 12.80
CA ALA A 204 -4.32 -37.96 13.90
C ALA A 204 -3.46 -36.69 13.88
N GLN A 205 -2.97 -36.30 12.69
CA GLN A 205 -2.18 -35.10 12.54
C GLN A 205 -3.01 -33.82 12.77
N LEU A 206 -4.26 -33.80 12.32
CA LEU A 206 -5.20 -32.71 12.60
C LEU A 206 -5.50 -32.58 14.09
N ALA A 207 -5.61 -33.70 14.82
CA ALA A 207 -5.80 -33.67 16.26
C ALA A 207 -4.58 -33.06 16.99
N VAL A 208 -3.35 -33.42 16.57
CA VAL A 208 -2.12 -32.80 17.07
C VAL A 208 -2.12 -31.29 16.81
N LEU A 209 -2.47 -30.88 15.58
CA LEU A 209 -2.54 -29.46 15.22
C LEU A 209 -3.57 -28.69 16.07
N ARG A 210 -4.76 -29.26 16.28
CA ARG A 210 -5.77 -28.64 17.16
C ARG A 210 -5.30 -28.51 18.60
N GLN A 211 -4.56 -29.50 19.11
CA GLN A 211 -3.99 -29.44 20.45
C GLN A 211 -2.93 -28.33 20.55
N GLU A 212 -2.00 -28.27 19.59
CA GLU A 212 -1.00 -27.21 19.53
C GLU A 212 -1.63 -25.81 19.46
N GLU A 213 -2.73 -25.65 18.71
CA GLU A 213 -3.50 -24.40 18.66
C GLU A 213 -4.09 -24.03 20.03
N GLN A 214 -4.68 -24.99 20.74
CA GLN A 214 -5.20 -24.79 22.09
C GLN A 214 -4.09 -24.40 23.08
N ASP A 215 -2.97 -25.12 23.07
CA ASP A 215 -1.82 -24.84 23.94
C ASP A 215 -1.29 -23.42 23.69
N LEU A 216 -1.25 -22.97 22.43
CA LEU A 216 -0.86 -21.60 22.08
C LEU A 216 -1.85 -20.54 22.59
N ILE A 217 -3.15 -20.83 22.57
CA ILE A 217 -4.18 -19.96 23.14
C ILE A 217 -3.98 -19.86 24.65
N GLU A 218 -3.81 -20.98 25.36
CA GLU A 218 -3.62 -21.00 26.81
C GLU A 218 -2.36 -20.25 27.26
N VAL A 219 -1.23 -20.46 26.57
CA VAL A 219 0.03 -19.76 26.87
C VAL A 219 -0.14 -18.25 26.77
N LYS A 220 -0.91 -17.76 25.79
CA LYS A 220 -1.18 -16.32 25.67
C LYS A 220 -2.13 -15.81 26.72
N GLU A 221 -3.21 -16.54 27.01
CA GLU A 221 -4.13 -16.13 28.05
C GLU A 221 -3.40 -16.00 29.38
N LYS A 222 -2.52 -16.95 29.67
CA LYS A 222 -1.65 -16.89 30.85
C LYS A 222 -0.72 -15.68 30.80
N ALA A 223 -0.03 -15.44 29.67
CA ALA A 223 0.84 -14.28 29.52
C ALA A 223 0.08 -12.94 29.63
N ALA A 224 -1.16 -12.88 29.14
CA ALA A 224 -2.03 -11.70 29.26
C ALA A 224 -2.45 -11.46 30.71
N ARG A 225 -2.85 -12.52 31.44
CA ARG A 225 -3.18 -12.45 32.87
C ARG A 225 -1.97 -12.03 33.71
N GLU A 226 -0.78 -12.55 33.41
CA GLU A 226 0.46 -12.16 34.10
C GLU A 226 0.81 -10.69 33.84
N ARG A 227 0.63 -10.20 32.62
CA ARG A 227 0.82 -8.77 32.30
C ARG A 227 -0.18 -7.89 33.05
N GLU A 228 -1.45 -8.27 33.07
CA GLU A 228 -2.48 -7.53 33.80
C GLU A 228 -2.21 -7.52 35.32
N GLN A 229 -1.74 -8.63 35.88
CA GLN A 229 -1.33 -8.69 37.28
C GLN A 229 -0.10 -7.82 37.56
N ALA A 230 0.90 -7.85 36.69
CA ALA A 230 2.08 -7.00 36.80
C ALA A 230 1.72 -5.50 36.70
N GLU A 231 0.79 -5.14 35.82
CA GLU A 231 0.29 -3.77 35.68
C GLU A 231 -0.48 -3.33 36.93
N LYS A 232 -1.36 -4.17 37.49
CA LYS A 232 -2.06 -3.88 38.74
C LYS A 232 -1.11 -3.68 39.93
N LEU A 233 -0.07 -4.52 40.04
CA LEU A 233 0.95 -4.37 41.07
C LEU A 233 1.74 -3.08 40.90
N ARG A 234 2.05 -2.70 39.65
CA ARG A 234 2.72 -1.44 39.33
C ARG A 234 1.86 -0.24 39.69
N GLU A 235 0.57 -0.23 39.32
CA GLU A 235 -0.36 0.82 39.70
C GLU A 235 -0.49 0.95 41.22
N GLN A 236 -0.55 -0.18 41.94
CA GLN A 236 -0.62 -0.16 43.40
C GLN A 236 0.67 0.42 44.02
N ALA A 237 1.84 0.01 43.54
CA ALA A 237 3.11 0.57 43.98
C ALA A 237 3.21 2.08 43.71
N GLU A 238 2.75 2.54 42.54
CA GLU A 238 2.70 3.96 42.20
C GLU A 238 1.73 4.73 43.13
N ARG A 239 0.56 4.16 43.47
CA ARG A 239 -0.37 4.76 44.45
C ARG A 239 0.21 4.81 45.86
N GLU A 240 0.88 3.75 46.32
CA GLU A 240 1.53 3.71 47.62
C GLU A 240 2.68 4.72 47.70
N GLU A 241 3.47 4.88 46.64
CA GLU A 241 4.52 5.89 46.57
C GLU A 241 3.92 7.30 46.61
N GLN A 242 2.83 7.56 45.87
CA GLN A 242 2.12 8.84 45.92
C GLN A 242 1.56 9.12 47.33
N ALA A 243 0.92 8.15 47.96
CA ALA A 243 0.41 8.28 49.33
C ALA A 243 1.55 8.55 50.33
N ARG A 244 2.71 7.88 50.17
CA ARG A 244 3.89 8.13 51.00
C ARG A 244 4.43 9.54 50.82
N ARG A 245 4.48 10.05 49.58
CA ARG A 245 4.88 11.43 49.30
C ARG A 245 3.92 12.43 49.97
N VAL A 246 2.61 12.23 49.83
CA VAL A 246 1.59 13.09 50.48
C VAL A 246 1.72 13.05 52.01
N ALA A 247 1.89 11.87 52.60
CA ALA A 247 2.05 11.73 54.05
C ALA A 247 3.36 12.35 54.57
N ALA A 248 4.45 12.29 53.80
CA ALA A 248 5.71 12.95 54.14
C ALA A 248 5.55 14.48 54.14
N VAL A 249 4.88 15.02 53.11
CA VAL A 249 4.55 16.45 53.03
C VAL A 249 3.67 16.89 54.21
N ALA A 250 2.66 16.11 54.59
CA ALA A 250 1.79 16.40 55.73
C ALA A 250 2.55 16.40 57.07
N LYS A 251 3.46 15.44 57.29
CA LYS A 251 4.31 15.40 58.49
C LYS A 251 5.28 16.57 58.55
N GLU A 252 5.76 17.03 57.41
CA GLU A 252 6.65 18.20 57.31
C GLU A 252 5.87 19.51 57.57
N SER A 253 4.61 19.61 57.13
CA SER A 253 3.74 20.75 57.47
C SER A 253 3.38 20.79 58.96
N GLU A 254 3.12 19.64 59.60
CA GLU A 254 2.83 19.58 61.05
C GLU A 254 4.02 20.04 61.90
N LYS A 255 5.25 19.64 61.53
CA LYS A 255 6.47 20.04 62.27
C LYS A 255 6.80 21.53 62.14
N ASN A 256 6.47 22.13 61.00
CA ASN A 256 6.84 23.51 60.70
C ASN A 256 5.78 24.54 61.13
N GLY A 257 4.67 24.11 61.77
CA GLY A 257 3.76 24.93 62.59
C GLY A 257 3.03 26.12 61.93
N THR A 258 3.44 26.55 60.73
CA THR A 258 3.01 27.80 60.10
C THR A 258 3.01 27.72 58.57
N TRP A 259 3.26 26.54 57.98
CA TRP A 259 3.37 26.34 56.53
C TRP A 259 2.50 25.19 56.06
N ASP A 260 1.50 25.48 55.22
CA ASP A 260 0.83 24.46 54.41
C ASP A 260 1.60 24.35 53.08
N VAL A 261 2.27 23.21 52.90
CA VAL A 261 3.19 22.92 51.77
C VAL A 261 2.42 22.73 50.45
N THR A 262 1.08 22.85 50.45
CA THR A 262 0.28 23.02 49.23
C THR A 262 0.42 24.40 48.57
N GLY A 263 1.20 25.32 49.16
CA GLY A 263 1.40 26.68 48.64
C GLY A 263 0.27 27.64 49.02
N THR A 264 -0.47 27.34 50.09
CA THR A 264 -1.55 28.18 50.60
C THR A 264 -1.14 28.72 51.96
N TRP A 265 -0.94 30.03 52.06
CA TRP A 265 -0.57 30.66 53.33
C TRP A 265 -1.82 31.10 54.08
N LYS A 266 -1.96 30.69 55.35
CA LYS A 266 -2.84 31.38 56.31
C LYS A 266 -2.02 32.49 56.97
N ILE A 267 -2.20 33.71 56.50
CA ILE A 267 -1.60 34.89 57.13
C ILE A 267 -2.52 35.29 58.28
N PHE A 268 -2.09 35.04 59.51
CA PHE A 268 -2.66 35.71 60.69
C PHE A 268 -1.88 37.00 60.89
N SER A 269 -2.54 38.14 60.72
CA SER A 269 -1.96 39.44 61.02
C SER A 269 -2.92 40.21 61.90
N ASP A 270 -2.52 40.43 63.14
CA ASP A 270 -3.27 41.21 64.13
C ASP A 270 -3.49 42.67 63.67
N ALA A 271 -2.70 43.14 62.70
CA ALA A 271 -2.83 44.47 62.11
C ALA A 271 -3.97 44.61 61.08
N ILE A 272 -4.55 43.50 60.60
CA ILE A 272 -5.68 43.52 59.66
C ILE A 272 -7.02 43.57 60.40
N GLU A 273 -7.09 43.05 61.63
CA GLU A 273 -8.32 43.07 62.44
C GLU A 273 -8.76 44.48 62.87
N GLU A 274 -7.83 45.43 63.02
CA GLU A 274 -8.17 46.81 63.43
C GLU A 274 -8.79 47.67 62.30
N GLN A 275 -8.70 47.25 61.03
CA GLN A 275 -9.18 48.08 59.91
C GLN A 275 -10.27 47.43 59.04
N TYR A 276 -10.46 46.11 59.09
CA TYR A 276 -11.54 45.43 58.37
C TYR A 276 -12.06 44.22 59.18
N PRO A 277 -13.24 44.31 59.83
CA PRO A 277 -13.78 43.18 60.56
C PRO A 277 -14.26 42.11 59.58
N VAL A 278 -13.64 40.93 59.67
CA VAL A 278 -14.08 39.64 59.07
C VAL A 278 -13.96 39.55 57.55
N CYS A 279 -12.79 39.13 57.08
CA CYS A 279 -12.65 38.37 55.84
C CYS A 279 -11.51 37.35 56.02
N GLU A 280 -11.84 36.08 56.28
CA GLU A 280 -10.89 34.97 56.09
C GLU A 280 -10.58 34.85 54.59
N GLY A 281 -9.55 35.57 54.14
CA GLY A 281 -9.08 35.51 52.75
C GLY A 281 -8.16 34.32 52.54
N TRP A 282 -8.57 33.36 51.72
CA TRP A 282 -7.70 32.28 51.25
C TRP A 282 -6.99 32.73 49.97
N MET A 283 -5.66 32.77 49.96
CA MET A 283 -4.87 33.12 48.78
C MET A 283 -4.05 31.92 48.33
N ARG A 284 -4.34 31.39 47.13
CA ARG A 284 -3.66 30.22 46.54
C ARG A 284 -2.62 30.69 45.53
N PHE A 285 -1.35 30.34 45.75
CA PHE A 285 -0.31 30.55 44.73
C PHE A 285 -0.12 29.28 43.90
N GLU A 286 -0.40 29.36 42.59
CA GLU A 286 0.01 28.32 41.65
C GLU A 286 1.52 28.39 41.48
N THR A 287 2.25 27.45 42.08
CA THR A 287 3.66 27.25 41.77
C THR A 287 3.76 26.68 40.35
N GLN A 288 4.11 27.54 39.38
CA GLN A 288 4.51 27.11 38.04
C GLN A 288 5.77 26.25 38.16
N ASN A 289 5.58 24.93 38.22
CA ASN A 289 6.66 23.96 38.23
C ASN A 289 7.32 23.91 36.84
N LYS A 290 8.16 24.92 36.53
CA LYS A 290 8.88 25.07 35.24
C LYS A 290 9.87 23.92 34.97
N ALA A 291 10.14 23.04 35.94
CA ALA A 291 11.06 21.92 35.79
C ALA A 291 10.49 20.75 34.95
N VAL A 292 9.16 20.62 34.79
CA VAL A 292 8.57 19.52 33.98
C VAL A 292 8.57 19.85 32.48
N LYS A 293 8.49 21.12 32.08
CA LYS A 293 8.53 21.52 30.66
C LYS A 293 9.92 21.51 30.01
N ALA A 294 10.98 21.38 30.80
CA ALA A 294 12.34 21.35 30.27
C ALA A 294 12.77 19.97 29.73
N LYS A 295 12.05 18.89 30.06
CA LYS A 295 12.36 17.54 29.52
C LYS A 295 11.63 17.21 28.22
N ASP A 296 10.52 17.87 27.90
CA ASP A 296 9.80 17.67 26.64
C ASP A 296 10.29 18.60 25.50
N ALA A 297 11.04 19.66 25.83
CA ALA A 297 11.55 20.60 24.83
C ALA A 297 12.87 20.14 24.17
N THR A 298 13.57 19.15 24.72
CA THR A 298 14.84 18.63 24.20
C THR A 298 14.68 17.49 23.19
N ALA A 299 13.44 17.07 22.86
CA ALA A 299 13.17 16.02 21.88
C ALA A 299 12.86 16.52 20.45
N SER A 300 12.86 17.83 20.18
CA SER A 300 12.28 18.38 18.93
C SER A 300 13.20 19.23 18.05
N THR A 301 14.50 19.37 18.31
CA THR A 301 15.37 20.24 17.47
C THR A 301 16.73 19.60 17.20
N GLY A 302 16.80 18.76 16.16
CA GLY A 302 18.05 18.11 15.78
C GLY A 302 18.09 17.41 14.42
N GLN A 303 17.34 17.85 13.40
CA GLN A 303 17.54 17.38 12.01
C GLN A 303 18.08 18.52 11.13
N LYS A 304 19.40 18.72 11.18
CA LYS A 304 20.15 19.41 10.13
C LYS A 304 20.70 18.35 9.17
N ARG A 305 20.12 18.28 7.98
CA ARG A 305 20.66 17.51 6.85
C ARG A 305 22.03 18.09 6.47
N LYS A 306 23.09 17.32 6.70
CA LYS A 306 24.40 17.54 6.11
C LYS A 306 24.49 16.68 4.85
N ARG A 307 24.57 17.34 3.70
CA ARG A 307 25.05 16.75 2.44
C ARG A 307 26.48 16.29 2.67
N GLN A 308 26.80 15.07 2.26
CA GLN A 308 28.16 14.66 2.00
C GLN A 308 28.14 13.84 0.71
N ASP A 309 28.68 14.47 -0.32
CA ASP A 309 29.19 13.84 -1.53
C ASP A 309 30.56 13.23 -1.17
N ASP A 310 30.74 11.94 -1.46
CA ASP A 310 32.02 11.21 -1.63
C ASP A 310 31.58 9.94 -2.39
N SER A 311 31.77 9.76 -3.70
CA SER A 311 33.00 9.56 -4.49
C SER A 311 33.93 8.49 -3.93
N GLY A 312 33.97 7.33 -4.60
CA GLY A 312 35.03 6.32 -4.46
C GLY A 312 34.51 4.89 -4.60
N ASP A 313 35.26 4.09 -5.37
CA ASP A 313 35.23 2.63 -5.52
C ASP A 313 34.30 2.14 -6.65
N GLU A 314 34.79 1.95 -7.89
CA GLU A 314 35.73 0.92 -8.35
C GLU A 314 35.27 -0.49 -7.98
N ASP A 315 34.72 -1.20 -8.96
CA ASP A 315 34.83 -2.65 -9.08
C ASP A 315 34.81 -2.97 -10.59
N ASP A 316 36.02 -3.17 -11.10
CA ASP A 316 36.30 -4.08 -12.20
C ASP A 316 35.80 -5.47 -11.82
N ASP A 317 35.08 -6.13 -12.72
CA ASP A 317 35.10 -7.60 -12.85
C ASP A 317 34.56 -7.98 -14.23
N GLU A 318 35.48 -7.81 -15.19
CA GLU A 318 35.72 -8.75 -16.27
C GLU A 318 35.89 -10.15 -15.69
N TRP A 319 35.10 -11.16 -16.12
CA TRP A 319 35.56 -12.55 -16.40
C TRP A 319 34.42 -13.42 -16.96
N ALA A 320 34.76 -14.10 -18.07
CA ALA A 320 34.17 -15.31 -18.67
C ALA A 320 32.86 -15.20 -19.48
#